data_AF-A0A9Q1AMV6-F1
#
_entry.id   AF-A0A9Q1AMV6-F1
#
_cell.length_a   1.000
_cell.length_b   1.000
_cell.length_c   1.000
_cell.angle_alpha   90.00
_cell.angle_beta   90.00
_cell.angle_gamma   90.00
#
_symmetry.space_group_name_H-M   'P 1'
#
loop_
_entity.id
_entity.type
_entity.pdbx_description
1 polymer ?
#
loop_
_entity_poly.entity_id
_entity_poly.type
_entity_poly.pdbx_seq_one_letter_code
_entity_poly.pdbx_strand_id
1 'polypeptide(L)'
;MATDPLSISSKDRNTLLVVTTLIVAVTFQAALNPPGGVWQDDKYDPEENCTVDPRSSANNCTVIARAGTSVLHSRAKIRYDTFIFVNTLAFSAATSTIFFLLLKSPFRTETLISIYCMNFAYVASVGAVQPQTPKTWAMLSGALSLPYIFRLPSIIKRSKEVQVAREQDVPQALPAVQRGAC
;
A
#
# COMPACT_ATOMS: atom_id res chain seq x y z
N MET A 1 -14.52 34.77 -7.86
CA MET A 1 -14.41 33.34 -8.26
C MET A 1 -13.59 32.65 -7.18
N ALA A 2 -14.25 32.20 -6.11
CA ALA A 2 -13.56 31.60 -4.98
C ALA A 2 -13.05 30.21 -5.37
N THR A 3 -11.74 30.03 -5.36
CA THR A 3 -11.09 28.72 -5.48
C THR A 3 -11.34 27.96 -4.19
N ASP A 4 -12.21 26.95 -4.25
CA ASP A 4 -12.52 26.04 -3.16
C ASP A 4 -11.20 25.44 -2.60
N PRO A 5 -10.85 25.61 -1.31
CA PRO A 5 -9.56 25.16 -0.75
C PRO A 5 -9.38 23.63 -0.73
N LEU A 6 -10.38 22.89 -1.25
CA LEU A 6 -10.36 21.46 -1.53
C LEU A 6 -10.33 21.08 -3.02
N SER A 7 -10.39 22.02 -3.96
CA SER A 7 -10.35 21.69 -5.39
C SER A 7 -8.92 21.51 -5.85
N ILE A 8 -8.37 20.31 -5.71
CA ILE A 8 -7.24 19.89 -6.55
C ILE A 8 -7.73 20.02 -8.00
N SER A 9 -7.02 20.80 -8.81
CA SER A 9 -7.32 20.96 -10.24
C SER A 9 -7.38 19.59 -10.92
N SER A 10 -8.24 19.43 -11.92
CA SER A 10 -8.34 18.18 -12.68
C SER A 10 -6.98 17.73 -13.25
N LYS A 11 -6.15 18.70 -13.66
CA LYS A 11 -4.78 18.48 -14.16
C LYS A 11 -3.86 17.90 -13.07
N ASP A 12 -3.93 18.44 -11.86
CA ASP A 12 -3.12 17.97 -10.73
C ASP A 12 -3.60 16.61 -10.24
N ARG A 13 -4.92 16.36 -10.22
CA ARG A 13 -5.51 15.04 -9.90
C ARG A 13 -5.02 13.98 -10.87
N ASN A 14 -5.06 14.27 -12.17
CA ASN A 14 -4.63 13.34 -13.21
C ASN A 14 -3.12 13.07 -13.12
N THR A 15 -2.32 14.11 -12.92
CA THR A 15 -0.86 13.99 -12.72
C THR A 15 -0.54 13.14 -11.49
N LEU A 16 -1.20 13.41 -10.37
CA LEU A 16 -1.00 12.66 -9.13
C LEU A 16 -1.44 11.21 -9.27
N LEU A 17 -2.53 10.92 -9.99
CA LEU A 17 -2.98 9.56 -10.26
C LEU A 17 -1.93 8.77 -11.07
N VAL A 18 -1.35 9.39 -12.10
CA VAL A 18 -0.28 8.78 -12.90
C VAL A 18 0.96 8.51 -12.05
N VAL A 19 1.48 9.54 -11.35
CA VAL A 19 2.66 9.40 -10.48
C VAL A 19 2.44 8.32 -9.42
N THR A 20 1.26 8.31 -8.80
CA THR A 20 0.95 7.35 -7.74
C THR A 20 0.84 5.93 -8.30
N THR A 21 0.24 5.75 -9.47
CA THR A 21 0.17 4.44 -10.16
C THR A 21 1.57 3.93 -10.53
N LEU A 22 2.47 4.81 -10.97
CA LEU A 22 3.86 4.47 -11.23
C LEU A 22 4.58 4.01 -9.95
N ILE A 23 4.37 4.69 -8.82
CA ILE A 23 4.94 4.27 -7.53
C ILE A 23 4.41 2.88 -7.14
N VAL A 24 3.11 2.63 -7.26
CA VAL A 24 2.51 1.29 -7.02
C VAL A 24 3.17 0.23 -7.90
N ALA A 25 3.33 0.51 -9.19
CA ALA A 25 3.94 -0.43 -10.14
C ALA A 25 5.40 -0.73 -9.79
N VAL A 26 6.22 0.30 -9.56
CA VAL A 26 7.65 0.13 -9.24
C VAL A 26 7.85 -0.60 -7.92
N THR A 27 7.06 -0.27 -6.89
CA THR A 27 7.15 -0.93 -5.59
C THR A 27 6.68 -2.39 -5.64
N PHE A 28 5.66 -2.71 -6.45
CA PHE A 28 5.25 -4.10 -6.70
C PHE A 28 6.34 -4.90 -7.42
N GLN A 29 6.96 -4.33 -8.46
CA GLN A 29 8.06 -4.98 -9.17
C GLN A 29 9.28 -5.21 -8.27
N ALA A 30 9.61 -4.24 -7.43
CA ALA A 30 10.72 -4.34 -6.48
C ALA A 30 10.46 -5.38 -5.37
N ALA A 31 9.20 -5.63 -5.02
CA ALA A 31 8.81 -6.71 -4.10
C ALA A 31 9.02 -8.11 -4.71
N LEU A 32 8.67 -8.28 -5.99
CA LEU A 32 8.86 -9.55 -6.71
C LEU A 32 10.33 -9.85 -7.02
N ASN A 33 11.10 -8.79 -7.32
CA ASN A 33 12.51 -8.89 -7.66
C ASN A 33 13.32 -8.09 -6.62
N PRO A 34 13.46 -8.61 -5.39
CA PRO A 34 14.19 -7.90 -4.34
C PRO A 34 15.66 -7.70 -4.75
N PRO A 35 16.35 -6.68 -4.22
CA PRO A 35 17.76 -6.47 -4.48
C PRO A 35 18.56 -7.72 -4.14
N GLY A 36 19.45 -8.15 -5.03
CA GLY A 36 20.18 -9.42 -4.90
C GLY A 36 19.43 -10.65 -5.42
N GLY A 37 18.17 -10.50 -5.82
CA GLY A 37 17.36 -11.55 -6.44
C GLY A 37 16.81 -12.57 -5.45
N VAL A 38 16.24 -13.63 -6.02
CA VAL A 38 15.73 -14.80 -5.29
C VAL A 38 16.52 -16.04 -5.67
N TRP A 39 16.61 -16.98 -4.73
CA TRP A 39 17.17 -18.30 -4.99
C TRP A 39 16.33 -19.02 -6.06
N GLN A 40 16.99 -19.56 -7.08
CA GLN A 40 16.31 -20.29 -8.17
C GLN A 40 16.07 -21.76 -7.81
N ASP A 41 16.99 -22.33 -7.02
CA ASP A 41 16.92 -23.71 -6.54
C ASP A 41 17.09 -23.74 -5.02
N ASP A 42 16.59 -24.81 -4.41
CA ASP A 42 16.92 -25.13 -3.03
C ASP A 42 18.44 -25.35 -2.88
N LYS A 43 19.02 -24.75 -1.84
CA LYS A 43 20.41 -24.93 -1.45
C LYS A 43 20.46 -25.75 -0.17
N TYR A 44 21.32 -26.77 -0.19
CA TYR A 44 21.56 -27.67 0.93
C TYR A 44 22.92 -27.38 1.55
N ASP A 45 23.07 -27.71 2.82
CA ASP A 45 24.35 -27.63 3.52
C ASP A 45 25.40 -28.54 2.86
N PRO A 46 26.59 -28.04 2.50
CA PRO A 46 27.65 -28.83 1.88
C PRO A 46 28.32 -29.85 2.83
N GLU A 47 28.11 -29.80 4.15
CA GLU A 47 28.83 -30.64 5.12
C GLU A 47 28.18 -32.00 5.43
N GLU A 48 26.98 -32.28 4.94
CA GLU A 48 26.39 -33.62 5.05
C GLU A 48 26.57 -34.42 3.76
N ASN A 49 26.87 -35.72 3.90
CA ASN A 49 26.66 -36.72 2.85
C ASN A 49 25.15 -36.82 2.59
N CYS A 50 24.60 -35.79 1.97
CA CYS A 50 23.19 -35.63 1.66
C CYS A 50 22.84 -36.65 0.60
N THR A 51 22.20 -37.74 1.03
CA THR A 51 21.66 -38.75 0.13
C THR A 51 20.17 -38.49 -0.01
N VAL A 52 19.75 -38.04 -1.18
CA VAL A 52 18.32 -37.95 -1.52
C VAL A 52 17.86 -39.36 -1.91
N ASP A 53 17.24 -40.09 -0.98
CA ASP A 53 16.56 -41.35 -1.30
C ASP A 53 15.15 -41.04 -1.83
N PRO A 54 14.85 -41.31 -3.12
CA PRO A 54 13.53 -41.06 -3.69
C PRO A 54 12.40 -41.94 -3.10
N ARG A 55 12.72 -42.95 -2.26
CA ARG A 55 11.74 -43.82 -1.58
C ARG A 55 11.47 -43.40 -0.13
N SER A 56 12.24 -42.46 0.41
CA SER A 56 12.11 -41.97 1.78
C SER A 56 11.69 -40.51 1.78
N SER A 57 10.68 -40.16 2.59
CA SER A 57 10.35 -38.76 2.85
C SER A 57 11.33 -38.09 3.81
N ALA A 58 12.25 -38.86 4.40
CA ALA A 58 13.27 -38.38 5.33
C ALA A 58 14.62 -38.39 4.61
N ASN A 59 15.07 -37.20 4.20
CA ASN A 59 16.44 -36.90 3.85
C ASN A 59 17.09 -36.14 5.01
N ASN A 60 18.36 -36.43 5.30
CA ASN A 60 19.14 -35.72 6.33
C ASN A 60 19.52 -34.29 5.90
N CYS A 61 19.29 -33.94 4.64
CA CYS A 61 19.71 -32.68 4.07
C CYS A 61 19.01 -31.47 4.72
N THR A 62 19.80 -30.59 5.32
CA THR A 62 19.31 -29.31 5.85
C THR A 62 19.25 -28.29 4.72
N VAL A 63 18.08 -27.69 4.50
CA VAL A 63 17.90 -26.64 3.49
C VAL A 63 18.34 -25.30 4.07
N ILE A 64 19.44 -24.76 3.56
CA ILE A 64 19.99 -23.45 3.99
C ILE A 64 19.36 -22.27 3.24
N ALA A 65 18.81 -22.50 2.05
CA ALA A 65 18.01 -21.52 1.32
C ALA A 65 16.98 -22.23 0.43
N ARG A 66 15.76 -21.69 0.38
CA ARG A 66 14.66 -22.24 -0.42
C ARG A 66 14.49 -21.45 -1.71
N ALA A 67 14.16 -22.14 -2.80
CA ALA A 67 13.77 -21.50 -4.05
C ALA A 67 12.63 -20.49 -3.82
N GLY A 68 12.71 -19.35 -4.50
CA GLY A 68 11.77 -18.23 -4.34
C GLY A 68 12.07 -17.31 -3.16
N THR A 69 12.94 -17.69 -2.21
CA THR A 69 13.33 -16.79 -1.11
C THR A 69 14.41 -15.79 -1.51
N SER A 70 14.40 -14.58 -0.93
CA SER A 70 15.39 -13.54 -1.26
C SER A 70 16.81 -13.91 -0.82
N VAL A 71 17.77 -13.78 -1.75
CA VAL A 71 19.20 -13.96 -1.48
C VAL A 71 19.71 -12.92 -0.47
N LEU A 72 19.20 -11.70 -0.55
CA LEU A 72 19.60 -10.61 0.34
C LEU A 72 19.15 -10.86 1.78
N HIS A 73 18.00 -11.51 1.99
CA HIS A 73 17.62 -11.95 3.33
C HIS A 73 18.69 -12.88 3.92
N SER A 74 19.15 -13.88 3.16
CA SER A 74 20.15 -14.84 3.64
C SER A 74 21.50 -14.18 3.98
N ARG A 75 21.92 -13.18 3.19
CA ARG A 75 23.23 -12.53 3.36
C ARG A 75 23.25 -11.32 4.30
N ALA A 76 22.17 -10.55 4.34
CA ALA A 76 22.10 -9.29 5.08
C ALA A 76 20.67 -8.94 5.48
N LYS A 77 20.14 -9.71 6.45
CA LYS A 77 18.76 -9.63 6.92
C LYS A 77 18.30 -8.19 7.25
N ILE A 78 19.12 -7.39 7.93
CA ILE A 78 18.75 -6.01 8.31
C ILE A 78 18.45 -5.16 7.08
N ARG A 79 19.30 -5.22 6.04
CA ARG A 79 19.11 -4.46 4.80
C ARG A 79 17.84 -4.89 4.06
N TYR A 80 17.60 -6.20 4.02
CA TYR A 80 16.38 -6.75 3.42
C TYR A 80 15.12 -6.30 4.17
N ASP A 81 15.11 -6.44 5.50
CA ASP A 81 13.98 -6.04 6.36
C ASP A 81 13.68 -4.53 6.19
N THR A 82 14.71 -3.68 6.18
CA THR A 82 14.54 -2.23 5.93
C THR A 82 13.96 -1.97 4.55
N PHE A 83 14.50 -2.61 3.50
CA PHE A 83 14.02 -2.45 2.13
C PHE A 83 12.53 -2.82 2.00
N ILE A 84 12.13 -4.02 2.46
CA ILE A 84 10.73 -4.46 2.38
C ILE A 84 9.81 -3.56 3.19
N PHE A 85 10.26 -3.08 4.35
CA PHE A 85 9.48 -2.17 5.19
C PHE A 85 9.20 -0.84 4.47
N VAL A 86 10.23 -0.16 3.98
CA VAL A 86 10.05 1.14 3.29
C VAL A 86 9.32 0.98 1.96
N ASN A 87 9.55 -0.12 1.22
CA ASN A 87 8.86 -0.42 -0.03
C ASN A 87 7.35 -0.64 0.19
N THR A 88 6.99 -1.40 1.23
CA THR A 88 5.59 -1.65 1.60
C THR A 88 4.90 -0.38 2.09
N LEU A 89 5.60 0.47 2.83
CA LEU A 89 5.08 1.77 3.25
C LEU A 89 4.81 2.68 2.04
N ALA A 90 5.73 2.72 1.06
CA ALA A 90 5.57 3.49 -0.16
C ALA A 90 4.39 2.99 -1.01
N PHE A 91 4.28 1.67 -1.20
CA PHE A 91 3.14 1.03 -1.88
C PHE A 91 1.81 1.39 -1.20
N SER A 92 1.74 1.26 0.12
CA SER A 92 0.52 1.53 0.92
C SER A 92 0.14 3.03 0.91
N ALA A 93 1.12 3.92 0.96
CA ALA A 93 0.90 5.37 0.84
C ALA A 93 0.40 5.76 -0.56
N ALA A 94 0.88 5.06 -1.60
CA ALA A 94 0.45 5.28 -2.96
C ALA A 94 -0.98 4.74 -3.20
N THR A 95 -1.27 3.49 -2.81
CA THR A 95 -2.62 2.91 -2.95
C THR A 95 -3.67 3.69 -2.15
N SER A 96 -3.34 4.18 -0.96
CA SER A 96 -4.24 5.07 -0.20
C SER A 96 -4.46 6.42 -0.91
N THR A 97 -3.46 6.99 -1.56
CA THR A 97 -3.63 8.22 -2.36
C THR A 97 -4.54 7.98 -3.56
N ILE A 98 -4.42 6.86 -4.28
CA ILE A 98 -5.33 6.48 -5.37
C ILE A 98 -6.76 6.35 -4.83
N PHE A 99 -6.94 5.65 -3.71
CA PHE A 99 -8.23 5.52 -3.04
C PHE A 99 -8.88 6.88 -2.80
N PHE A 100 -8.15 7.83 -2.20
CA PHE A 100 -8.67 9.17 -1.90
C PHE A 100 -8.98 10.00 -3.15
N LEU A 101 -8.12 9.93 -4.18
CA LEU A 101 -8.34 10.65 -5.43
C LEU A 101 -9.62 10.16 -6.14
N LEU A 102 -9.95 8.88 -6.02
CA LEU A 102 -11.08 8.28 -6.72
C LEU A 102 -12.41 8.26 -5.92
N LEU A 103 -12.43 8.74 -4.67
CA LEU A 103 -13.64 8.78 -3.82
C LEU A 103 -14.83 9.55 -4.43
N LYS A 104 -14.57 10.49 -5.35
CA LYS A 104 -15.60 11.32 -6.01
C LYS A 104 -16.01 10.82 -7.41
N SER A 105 -15.51 9.66 -7.85
CA SER A 105 -15.78 9.11 -9.18
C SER A 105 -16.99 8.16 -9.15
N PRO A 106 -17.82 8.11 -10.22
CA PRO A 106 -18.91 7.12 -10.34
C PRO A 106 -18.41 5.67 -10.40
N PHE A 107 -17.14 5.43 -10.77
CA PHE A 107 -16.51 4.09 -10.83
C PHE A 107 -15.89 3.65 -9.49
N ARG A 108 -16.46 4.13 -8.38
CA ARG A 108 -15.89 3.93 -7.04
C ARG A 108 -15.77 2.44 -6.68
N THR A 109 -16.84 1.67 -6.78
CA THR A 109 -16.89 0.27 -6.31
C THR A 109 -15.91 -0.63 -7.04
N GLU A 110 -15.87 -0.55 -8.36
CA GLU A 110 -14.97 -1.35 -9.21
C GLU A 110 -13.50 -1.05 -8.91
N THR A 111 -13.15 0.24 -8.78
CA THR A 111 -11.78 0.63 -8.44
C THR A 111 -11.41 0.23 -7.01
N LEU A 112 -12.34 0.29 -6.07
CA LEU A 112 -12.11 -0.16 -4.70
C LEU A 112 -11.81 -1.65 -4.63
N ILE A 113 -12.59 -2.47 -5.34
CA ILE A 113 -12.34 -3.92 -5.43
C ILE A 113 -10.94 -4.17 -5.98
N SER A 114 -10.56 -3.50 -7.08
CA SER A 114 -9.22 -3.59 -7.65
C SER A 114 -8.11 -3.22 -6.65
N ILE A 115 -8.27 -2.11 -5.92
CA ILE A 115 -7.30 -1.68 -4.89
C ILE A 115 -7.18 -2.75 -3.79
N TYR A 116 -8.29 -3.28 -3.28
CA TYR A 116 -8.24 -4.33 -2.24
C TYR A 116 -7.56 -5.60 -2.76
N CYS A 117 -7.92 -6.08 -3.94
CA CYS A 117 -7.28 -7.24 -4.57
C CYS A 117 -5.79 -7.02 -4.81
N MET A 118 -5.40 -5.83 -5.25
CA MET A 118 -3.99 -5.48 -5.50
C MET A 118 -3.17 -5.42 -4.21
N ASN A 119 -3.72 -4.87 -3.11
CA ASN A 119 -3.06 -4.91 -1.80
C ASN A 119 -2.89 -6.35 -1.30
N PHE A 120 -3.91 -7.20 -1.47
CA PHE A 120 -3.82 -8.62 -1.12
C PHE A 120 -2.74 -9.34 -1.93
N ALA A 121 -2.72 -9.15 -3.25
CA ALA A 121 -1.71 -9.74 -4.13
C ALA A 121 -0.29 -9.30 -3.76
N TYR A 122 -0.11 -8.01 -3.41
CA TYR A 122 1.17 -7.50 -2.93
C TYR A 122 1.62 -8.23 -1.65
N VAL A 123 0.76 -8.33 -0.63
CA VAL A 123 1.09 -9.05 0.62
C VAL A 123 1.43 -10.51 0.37
N ALA A 124 0.61 -11.20 -0.45
CA ALA A 124 0.85 -12.59 -0.80
C ALA A 124 2.21 -12.76 -1.50
N SER A 125 2.55 -11.88 -2.44
CA SER A 125 3.83 -11.92 -3.15
C SER A 125 5.03 -11.69 -2.23
N VAL A 126 4.96 -10.68 -1.35
CA VAL A 126 6.00 -10.38 -0.37
C VAL A 126 6.13 -11.50 0.67
N GLY A 127 5.02 -12.15 1.03
CA GLY A 127 5.01 -13.34 1.89
C GLY A 127 5.59 -14.59 1.23
N ALA A 128 5.51 -14.71 -0.10
CA ALA A 128 6.13 -15.81 -0.84
C ALA A 128 7.65 -15.65 -0.97
N VAL A 129 8.15 -14.41 -1.08
CA VAL A 129 9.58 -14.10 -1.28
C VAL A 129 10.40 -14.16 0.02
N GLN A 130 9.76 -14.19 1.19
CA GLN A 130 10.44 -14.20 2.49
C GLN A 130 10.06 -15.42 3.33
N PRO A 131 10.94 -15.86 4.25
CA PRO A 131 10.60 -16.96 5.15
C PRO A 131 9.42 -16.57 6.06
N GLN A 132 8.48 -17.50 6.20
CA GLN A 132 7.23 -17.35 6.94
C GLN A 132 7.51 -17.23 8.45
N THR A 133 7.75 -16.01 8.93
CA THR A 133 7.88 -15.73 10.37
C THR A 133 6.70 -14.90 10.88
N PRO A 134 6.25 -15.07 12.14
CA PRO A 134 5.16 -14.26 12.70
C PRO A 134 5.44 -12.75 12.67
N LYS A 135 6.72 -12.35 12.79
CA LYS A 135 7.17 -10.95 12.73
C LYS A 135 6.90 -10.31 11.36
N THR A 136 7.06 -11.08 10.29
CA THR A 136 6.76 -10.66 8.91
C THR A 136 5.30 -10.25 8.75
N TRP A 137 4.37 -11.11 9.19
CA TRP A 137 2.93 -10.86 9.03
C TRP A 137 2.47 -9.63 9.83
N ALA A 138 3.05 -9.43 11.02
CA ALA A 138 2.80 -8.23 11.83
C ALA A 138 3.30 -6.95 11.15
N MET A 139 4.52 -6.97 10.57
CA MET A 139 5.07 -5.83 9.82
C MET A 139 4.22 -5.49 8.58
N LEU A 140 3.78 -6.49 7.83
CA LEU A 140 2.95 -6.29 6.63
C LEU A 140 1.56 -5.75 6.97
N SER A 141 0.92 -6.29 8.00
CA SER A 141 -0.40 -5.83 8.46
C SER A 141 -0.36 -4.40 9.01
N GLY A 142 0.70 -4.07 9.76
CA GLY A 142 0.93 -2.71 10.26
C GLY A 142 1.20 -1.71 9.14
N ALA A 143 2.10 -2.03 8.21
CA ALA A 143 2.51 -1.14 7.13
C ALA A 143 1.38 -0.82 6.14
N LEU A 144 0.48 -1.77 5.88
CA LEU A 144 -0.73 -1.52 5.09
C LEU A 144 -1.69 -0.57 5.78
N SER A 145 -1.88 -0.73 7.10
CA SER A 145 -2.90 0.03 7.85
C SER A 145 -2.45 1.46 8.19
N LEU A 146 -1.12 1.68 8.33
CA LEU A 146 -0.53 2.93 8.80
C LEU A 146 -0.95 4.16 7.96
N PRO A 147 -0.87 4.16 6.61
CA PRO A 147 -1.21 5.33 5.82
C PRO A 147 -2.70 5.70 5.90
N TYR A 148 -3.58 4.71 6.04
CA TYR A 148 -5.01 4.94 6.22
C TYR A 148 -5.29 5.59 7.59
N ILE A 149 -4.69 5.07 8.66
CA ILE A 149 -4.87 5.59 10.03
C ILE A 149 -4.37 7.04 10.15
N PHE A 150 -3.21 7.38 9.60
CA PHE A 150 -2.65 8.74 9.71
C PHE A 150 -3.31 9.75 8.77
N ARG A 151 -3.78 9.33 7.59
CA ARG A 151 -4.42 10.26 6.63
C ARG A 151 -5.90 10.49 6.93
N LEU A 152 -6.60 9.56 7.59
CA LEU A 152 -8.02 9.71 7.93
C LEU A 152 -8.31 10.99 8.77
N PRO A 153 -7.60 11.28 9.89
CA PRO A 153 -7.87 12.46 10.71
C PRO A 153 -7.65 13.78 9.99
N SER A 154 -6.57 13.89 9.18
CA SER A 154 -6.26 15.11 8.43
C SER A 154 -7.31 15.39 7.35
N ILE A 155 -7.85 14.35 6.73
CA ILE A 155 -8.91 14.46 5.72
C ILE A 155 -10.25 14.79 6.37
N ILE A 156 -10.59 14.18 7.51
CA ILE A 156 -11.82 14.50 8.28
C ILE A 156 -11.78 15.94 8.77
N LYS A 157 -10.62 16.40 9.28
CA LYS A 157 -10.44 17.79 9.70
C LYS A 157 -10.66 18.73 8.51
N ARG A 158 -10.02 18.45 7.38
CA ARG A 158 -10.11 19.28 6.18
C ARG A 158 -11.49 19.26 5.53
N SER A 159 -12.23 18.14 5.60
CA SER A 159 -13.61 18.06 5.12
C SER A 159 -14.56 18.87 5.98
N LYS A 160 -14.35 18.88 7.31
CA LYS A 160 -15.09 19.74 8.23
C LYS A 160 -14.83 21.22 7.95
N GLU A 161 -13.56 21.61 7.77
CA GLU A 161 -13.18 22.99 7.46
C GLU A 161 -13.86 23.51 6.18
N VAL A 162 -13.99 22.67 5.14
CA VAL A 162 -14.71 23.08 3.92
C VAL A 162 -16.23 23.07 4.05
N GLN A 163 -16.81 22.18 4.85
CA GLN A 163 -18.24 22.27 5.14
C GLN A 163 -18.57 23.57 5.89
N VAL A 164 -17.74 23.96 6.87
CA VAL A 164 -17.89 25.21 7.61
C VAL A 164 -17.74 26.42 6.68
N ALA A 165 -16.73 26.43 5.82
CA ALA A 165 -16.53 27.50 4.85
C ALA A 165 -17.72 27.64 3.89
N ARG A 166 -18.33 26.51 3.46
CA ARG A 166 -19.51 26.50 2.58
C ARG A 166 -20.77 27.02 3.28
N GLU A 167 -20.89 26.82 4.59
CA GLU A 167 -22.02 27.30 5.39
C GLU A 167 -21.93 28.81 5.65
N GLN A 168 -20.72 29.36 5.77
CA GLN A 168 -20.47 30.80 5.91
C GLN A 168 -20.64 31.60 4.61
N ASP A 169 -20.40 30.99 3.45
CA ASP A 169 -20.58 31.63 2.15
C ASP A 169 -22.05 31.61 1.66
N VAL A 170 -22.98 31.05 2.45
CA VAL A 170 -24.42 31.18 2.18
C VAL A 170 -24.81 32.64 2.43
N PRO A 171 -25.18 33.42 1.40
CA PRO A 171 -25.58 34.80 1.60
C PRO A 171 -26.78 34.82 2.55
N GLN A 172 -26.65 35.54 3.68
CA GLN A 172 -27.76 35.79 4.59
C GLN A 172 -28.96 36.24 3.76
N ALA A 173 -30.00 35.43 3.74
CA ALA A 173 -31.25 35.78 3.09
C ALA A 173 -31.69 37.15 3.63
N LEU A 174 -31.94 38.08 2.71
CA LEU A 174 -32.46 39.42 2.97
C LEU A 174 -33.55 39.34 4.05
N PRO A 175 -33.52 40.18 5.10
CA PRO A 175 -34.56 40.12 6.13
C PRO A 175 -35.92 40.31 5.47
N ALA A 176 -36.86 39.42 5.85
CA ALA A 176 -38.22 39.44 5.38
C ALA A 176 -38.79 40.87 5.52
N VAL A 177 -39.11 41.49 4.38
CA VAL A 177 -39.89 42.72 4.33
C VAL A 177 -41.14 42.46 5.16
N GLN A 178 -41.22 43.11 6.32
CA GLN A 178 -42.44 43.14 7.12
C GLN A 178 -43.54 43.69 6.23
N ARG A 179 -44.49 42.83 5.83
CA ARG A 179 -45.76 43.29 5.29
C ARG A 179 -46.48 43.96 6.45
N GLY A 180 -46.47 45.30 6.43
CA GLY A 180 -47.23 46.12 7.35
C GLY A 180 -48.70 45.75 7.30
N ALA A 181 -49.27 45.56 8.48
CA ALA A 181 -50.70 45.66 8.69
C ALA A 181 -51.11 47.14 8.51
N CYS A 182 -52.06 47.39 7.61
CA CYS A 182 -53.17 48.33 7.72
C CYS A 182 -54.04 48.21 6.47
#